data_AF-A0A8X8CNA8-F1
#
_entry.id   AF-A0A8X8CNA8-F1
#
_cell.length_a   1.000
_cell.length_b   1.000
_cell.length_c   1.000
_cell.angle_alpha   90.00
_cell.angle_beta   90.00
_cell.angle_gamma   90.00
#
_symmetry.space_group_name_H-M   'P 1'
#
loop_
_entity.id
_entity.type
_entity.pdbx_description
1 polymer ?
#
loop_
_entity_poly.entity_id
_entity_poly.type
_entity_poly.pdbx_seq_one_letter_code
_entity_poly.pdbx_strand_id
1 'polypeptide(L)'
;MEATGLLSFPSSKPPPSRTHFRPANPFSLSFPTTHKTSVSHRPITIKSAISRTKKEETVEIVKTQLENCYLLAAIKYTGFTVKQFQDFRRSLPESSKLIVAKNTLVYKAIEGTPWEALKPCMTGMNAWLFVHTEEIPEALKPYRDFQKEKKLENDFTGAVFEGKFYGPDDFKQLETMPSRAEIYAKILGALQGPAIGLVGTLQAPARDVVMVLKAYVQKLEEESGGQ
;
A
#
# COMPACT_ATOMS: atom_id res chain seq x y z
N MET A 1 109.35 4.96 30.50
CA MET A 1 108.69 6.25 30.27
C MET A 1 107.20 5.94 30.22
N GLU A 2 106.30 6.30 31.11
CA GLU A 2 106.24 7.11 32.33
C GLU A 2 105.05 6.53 33.13
N ALA A 3 105.19 6.37 34.45
CA ALA A 3 104.46 7.11 35.49
C ALA A 3 102.92 6.88 35.50
N THR A 4 102.39 6.15 36.51
CA THR A 4 101.75 6.70 37.73
C THR A 4 100.33 7.20 37.45
N GLY A 5 99.25 6.80 38.12
CA GLY A 5 99.04 5.97 39.29
C GLY A 5 97.61 6.18 39.81
N LEU A 6 97.22 5.35 40.78
CA LEU A 6 96.15 5.53 41.78
C LEU A 6 94.70 5.53 41.22
N LEU A 7 93.76 4.69 41.69
CA LEU A 7 93.39 4.45 43.08
C LEU A 7 92.69 3.07 43.23
N SER A 8 92.95 2.46 44.38
CA SER A 8 92.32 1.27 44.96
C SER A 8 90.81 1.41 45.15
N PHE A 9 90.05 0.30 45.18
CA PHE A 9 89.22 -0.18 46.32
C PHE A 9 88.55 -1.55 45.96
N PRO A 10 88.22 -2.40 46.96
CA PRO A 10 88.15 -3.86 46.80
C PRO A 10 86.75 -4.42 46.51
N SER A 11 86.77 -5.61 45.90
CA SER A 11 85.72 -6.64 45.81
C SER A 11 84.60 -6.56 46.88
N SER A 12 83.40 -6.14 46.47
CA SER A 12 82.15 -6.36 47.24
C SER A 12 81.45 -7.63 46.77
N LYS A 13 81.33 -8.61 47.67
CA LYS A 13 80.53 -9.84 47.51
C LYS A 13 79.05 -9.54 47.20
N PRO A 14 78.35 -10.40 46.44
CA PRO A 14 76.93 -10.23 46.13
C PRO A 14 76.03 -10.56 47.34
N PRO A 15 74.88 -9.88 47.52
CA PRO A 15 73.92 -10.19 48.58
C PRO A 15 73.07 -11.43 48.26
N PRO A 16 72.65 -12.22 49.27
CA PRO A 16 71.92 -13.46 49.09
C PRO A 16 70.45 -13.25 48.70
N SER A 17 69.95 -14.18 47.88
CA SER A 17 68.57 -14.32 47.40
C SER A 17 67.55 -14.29 48.54
N ARG A 18 66.74 -13.22 48.58
CA ARG A 18 65.62 -13.05 49.51
C ARG A 18 64.49 -14.01 49.14
N THR A 19 64.43 -15.15 49.81
CA THR A 19 63.30 -16.06 49.81
C THR A 19 62.09 -15.35 50.44
N HIS A 20 61.14 -14.93 49.61
CA HIS A 20 59.84 -14.46 50.08
C HIS A 20 59.02 -15.66 50.55
N PHE A 21 59.07 -15.95 51.86
CA PHE A 21 58.04 -16.74 52.55
C PHE A 21 56.71 -16.00 52.40
N ARG A 22 55.81 -16.54 51.55
CA ARG A 22 54.39 -16.15 51.55
C ARG A 22 53.73 -16.80 52.77
N PRO A 23 53.09 -16.06 53.68
CA PRO A 23 52.28 -16.69 54.71
C PRO A 23 51.08 -17.37 54.05
N ALA A 24 50.84 -18.64 54.42
CA ALA A 24 49.63 -19.35 54.06
C ALA A 24 48.43 -18.60 54.66
N ASN A 25 47.50 -18.20 53.81
CA ASN A 25 46.29 -17.49 54.20
C ASN A 25 45.34 -18.51 54.86
N PRO A 26 44.98 -18.41 56.15
CA PRO A 26 44.20 -19.44 56.85
C PRO A 26 42.70 -19.37 56.54
N PHE A 27 42.31 -18.61 55.51
CA PHE A 27 40.92 -18.34 55.14
C PHE A 27 40.62 -18.71 53.68
N SER A 28 41.12 -19.85 53.19
CA SER A 28 40.60 -20.44 51.95
C SER A 28 39.33 -21.22 52.26
N LEU A 29 38.22 -20.52 52.45
CA LEU A 29 36.91 -21.12 52.32
C LEU A 29 36.77 -21.56 50.86
N SER A 30 36.86 -22.87 50.64
CA SER A 30 36.51 -23.49 49.36
C SER A 30 35.02 -23.25 49.12
N PHE A 31 34.68 -22.22 48.37
CA PHE A 31 33.34 -22.05 47.85
C PHE A 31 33.00 -23.27 47.01
N PRO A 32 31.84 -23.92 47.20
CA PRO A 32 31.41 -24.98 46.31
C PRO A 32 31.31 -24.35 44.91
N THR A 33 32.09 -24.88 43.98
CA THR A 33 31.96 -24.57 42.56
C THR A 33 30.52 -24.83 42.16
N THR A 34 29.75 -23.75 42.04
CA THR A 34 28.46 -23.78 41.39
C THR A 34 28.76 -24.13 39.94
N HIS A 35 28.55 -25.41 39.58
CA HIS A 35 28.59 -25.83 38.19
C HIS A 35 27.65 -24.91 37.44
N LYS A 36 28.22 -24.02 36.61
CA LYS A 36 27.46 -23.31 35.59
C LYS A 36 26.85 -24.41 34.73
N THR A 37 25.57 -24.72 34.96
CA THR A 37 24.78 -25.52 34.04
C THR A 37 24.83 -24.78 32.72
N SER A 38 25.64 -25.29 31.80
CA SER A 38 25.67 -24.80 30.43
C SER A 38 24.29 -25.11 29.87
N VAL A 39 23.40 -24.11 29.89
CA VAL A 39 22.12 -24.20 29.21
C VAL A 39 22.46 -24.36 27.74
N SER A 40 22.37 -25.60 27.25
CA SER A 40 22.47 -25.92 25.84
C SER A 40 21.35 -25.15 25.14
N HIS A 41 21.70 -24.04 24.51
CA HIS A 41 20.78 -23.28 23.67
C HIS A 41 20.53 -24.13 22.44
N ARG A 42 19.53 -25.01 22.50
CA ARG A 42 19.02 -25.66 21.30
C ARG A 42 18.53 -24.54 20.39
N PRO A 43 19.04 -24.42 19.14
CA PRO A 43 18.52 -23.42 18.23
C PRO A 43 17.02 -23.70 18.02
N ILE A 44 16.19 -22.71 18.32
CA ILE A 44 14.75 -22.78 18.14
C ILE A 44 14.50 -23.03 16.65
N THR A 45 14.24 -24.28 16.29
CA THR A 45 13.98 -24.66 14.91
C THR A 45 12.51 -24.41 14.65
N ILE A 46 12.19 -23.28 14.01
CA ILE A 46 10.82 -22.89 13.65
C ILE A 46 10.35 -23.83 12.52
N LYS A 47 9.60 -24.88 12.86
CA LYS A 47 9.12 -25.91 11.92
C LYS A 47 7.97 -25.44 11.01
N SER A 48 7.29 -24.34 11.36
CA SER A 48 6.09 -23.85 10.67
C SER A 48 6.32 -22.63 9.77
N ALA A 49 7.57 -22.20 9.59
CA ALA A 49 7.87 -21.07 8.73
C ALA A 49 7.72 -21.45 7.25
N ILE A 50 7.01 -20.61 6.48
CA ILE A 50 6.95 -20.74 5.02
C ILE A 50 8.38 -20.70 4.46
N SER A 51 8.73 -21.66 3.60
CA SER A 51 10.04 -21.74 2.95
C SER A 51 10.30 -20.51 2.08
N ARG A 52 11.57 -20.28 1.74
CA ARG A 52 11.95 -19.16 0.88
C ARG A 52 11.36 -19.30 -0.53
N THR A 53 11.42 -20.50 -1.09
CA THR A 53 10.84 -20.85 -2.40
C THR A 53 9.36 -20.49 -2.49
N LYS A 54 8.55 -20.88 -1.49
CA LYS A 54 7.11 -20.58 -1.50
C LYS A 54 6.81 -19.08 -1.36
N LYS A 55 7.68 -18.31 -0.71
CA LYS A 55 7.55 -16.84 -0.66
C LYS A 55 7.88 -16.21 -2.00
N GLU A 56 8.87 -16.74 -2.72
CA GLU A 56 9.25 -16.29 -4.05
C GLU A 56 8.10 -16.57 -5.04
N GLU A 57 7.53 -17.78 -5.02
CA GLU A 57 6.31 -18.12 -5.78
C GLU A 57 5.14 -17.17 -5.46
N THR A 58 4.93 -16.84 -4.18
CA THR A 58 3.87 -15.91 -3.78
C THR A 58 4.12 -14.51 -4.34
N VAL A 59 5.38 -14.05 -4.37
CA VAL A 59 5.76 -12.76 -4.95
C VAL A 59 5.52 -12.76 -6.45
N GLU A 60 5.85 -13.85 -7.15
CA GLU A 60 5.58 -14.01 -8.58
C GLU A 60 4.08 -13.96 -8.89
N ILE A 61 3.25 -14.68 -8.13
CA ILE A 61 1.79 -14.63 -8.28
C ILE A 61 1.27 -13.19 -8.13
N VAL A 62 1.76 -12.46 -7.12
CA VAL A 62 1.38 -11.06 -6.90
C VAL A 62 1.85 -10.17 -8.06
N LYS A 63 3.06 -10.38 -8.59
CA LYS A 63 3.55 -9.65 -9.77
C LYS A 63 2.67 -9.88 -11.00
N THR A 64 2.29 -11.13 -11.27
CA THR A 64 1.37 -11.44 -12.37
C THR A 64 0.00 -10.79 -12.16
N GLN A 65 -0.49 -10.69 -10.92
CA GLN A 65 -1.73 -9.96 -10.66
C GLN A 65 -1.56 -8.45 -10.88
N LEU A 66 -0.41 -7.89 -10.50
CA LEU A 66 -0.09 -6.47 -10.69
C LEU A 66 -0.03 -6.10 -12.18
N GLU A 67 0.65 -6.89 -13.00
CA GLU A 67 0.77 -6.65 -14.46
C GLU A 67 -0.59 -6.54 -15.16
N ASN A 68 -1.57 -7.31 -14.70
CA ASN A 68 -2.91 -7.35 -15.27
C ASN A 68 -3.90 -6.44 -14.54
N CYS A 69 -3.46 -5.58 -13.61
CA CYS A 69 -4.36 -4.72 -12.83
C CYS A 69 -4.27 -3.26 -13.25
N TYR A 70 -5.43 -2.59 -13.29
CA TYR A 70 -5.53 -1.15 -13.53
C TYR A 70 -5.57 -0.37 -12.22
N LEU A 71 -6.17 -0.97 -11.19
CA LEU A 71 -6.31 -0.38 -9.87
C LEU A 71 -5.88 -1.36 -8.77
N LEU A 72 -5.13 -0.82 -7.82
CA LEU A 72 -4.71 -1.50 -6.60
C LEU A 72 -5.24 -0.74 -5.38
N ALA A 73 -6.05 -1.37 -4.55
CA ALA A 73 -6.55 -0.77 -3.31
C ALA A 73 -6.00 -1.47 -2.06
N ALA A 74 -5.63 -0.69 -1.06
CA ALA A 74 -5.14 -1.14 0.23
C ALA A 74 -6.23 -1.00 1.30
N ILE A 75 -6.67 -2.13 1.86
CA ILE A 75 -7.77 -2.22 2.82
C ILE A 75 -7.24 -2.78 4.13
N LYS A 76 -7.43 -2.09 5.25
CA LYS A 76 -7.19 -2.74 6.56
C LYS A 76 -8.38 -3.57 7.00
N TYR A 77 -8.08 -4.74 7.58
CA TYR A 77 -9.11 -5.76 7.89
C TYR A 77 -9.15 -6.17 9.38
N THR A 78 -8.82 -5.27 10.30
CA THR A 78 -8.90 -5.52 11.74
C THR A 78 -10.35 -5.62 12.23
N GLY A 79 -10.66 -6.59 13.09
CA GLY A 79 -12.00 -6.71 13.70
C GLY A 79 -13.09 -7.31 12.79
N PHE A 80 -12.70 -8.07 11.76
CA PHE A 80 -13.65 -8.78 10.89
C PHE A 80 -13.94 -10.20 11.40
N THR A 81 -15.21 -10.60 11.36
CA THR A 81 -15.57 -12.02 11.51
C THR A 81 -15.36 -12.74 10.18
N VAL A 82 -15.12 -14.05 10.23
CA VAL A 82 -14.92 -14.87 9.02
C VAL A 82 -16.14 -14.82 8.10
N LYS A 83 -17.35 -14.80 8.66
CA LYS A 83 -18.60 -14.69 7.90
C LYS A 83 -18.66 -13.38 7.09
N GLN A 84 -18.33 -12.26 7.74
CA GLN A 84 -18.28 -10.95 7.07
C GLN A 84 -17.23 -10.91 5.96
N PHE A 85 -16.07 -11.53 6.17
CA PHE A 85 -15.03 -11.61 5.14
C PHE A 85 -15.46 -12.50 3.96
N GLN A 86 -16.25 -13.55 4.22
CA GLN A 86 -16.82 -14.39 3.18
C GLN A 86 -17.90 -13.66 2.37
N ASP A 87 -18.77 -12.91 3.04
CA ASP A 87 -19.78 -12.09 2.38
C ASP A 87 -19.12 -10.96 1.56
N PHE A 88 -18.04 -10.36 2.06
CA PHE A 88 -17.22 -9.41 1.30
C PHE A 88 -16.58 -10.05 0.07
N ARG A 89 -16.05 -11.28 0.17
CA ARG A 89 -15.54 -12.00 -1.02
C ARG A 89 -16.62 -12.32 -2.05
N ARG A 90 -17.88 -12.47 -1.64
CA ARG A 90 -19.01 -12.76 -2.54
C ARG A 90 -19.57 -11.51 -3.22
N SER A 91 -19.48 -10.36 -2.56
CA SER A 91 -19.94 -9.09 -3.10
C SER A 91 -18.97 -8.48 -4.12
N LEU A 92 -17.70 -8.88 -4.07
CA LEU A 92 -16.71 -8.51 -5.05
C LEU A 92 -17.01 -9.16 -6.41
N PRO A 93 -16.92 -8.40 -7.52
CA PRO A 93 -17.13 -8.94 -8.85
C PRO A 93 -16.01 -9.95 -9.20
N GLU A 94 -16.31 -10.92 -10.08
CA GLU A 94 -15.35 -11.93 -10.55
C GLU A 94 -14.08 -11.32 -11.19
N SER A 95 -14.20 -10.09 -11.70
CA SER A 95 -13.12 -9.28 -12.26
C SER A 95 -12.12 -8.74 -11.22
N SER A 96 -12.45 -8.83 -9.93
CA SER A 96 -11.62 -8.34 -8.85
C SER A 96 -11.08 -9.50 -8.00
N LYS A 97 -9.81 -9.40 -7.60
CA LYS A 97 -9.16 -10.40 -6.75
C LYS A 97 -8.70 -9.79 -5.45
N LEU A 98 -9.14 -10.39 -4.35
CA LEU A 98 -8.73 -10.00 -3.00
C LEU A 98 -7.64 -10.95 -2.49
N ILE A 99 -6.42 -10.43 -2.30
CA ILE A 99 -5.29 -11.18 -1.76
C ILE A 99 -4.82 -10.55 -0.46
N VAL A 100 -4.75 -11.37 0.59
CA VAL A 100 -4.13 -10.98 1.85
C VAL A 100 -2.67 -11.44 1.80
N ALA A 101 -1.74 -10.49 1.76
CA ALA A 101 -0.31 -10.77 1.61
C ALA A 101 0.52 -9.96 2.62
N LYS A 102 1.63 -10.55 3.07
CA LYS A 102 2.57 -9.86 3.96
C LYS A 102 3.15 -8.63 3.26
N ASN A 103 3.20 -7.51 3.97
CA ASN A 103 3.64 -6.21 3.42
C ASN A 103 5.03 -6.28 2.77
N THR A 104 5.99 -6.99 3.37
CA THR A 104 7.33 -7.17 2.79
C THR A 104 7.32 -7.93 1.45
N LEU A 105 6.36 -8.84 1.23
CA LEU A 105 6.25 -9.57 -0.05
C LEU A 105 5.70 -8.64 -1.13
N VAL A 106 4.69 -7.83 -0.79
CA VAL A 106 4.10 -6.87 -1.72
C VAL A 106 5.09 -5.75 -2.04
N TYR A 107 5.86 -5.29 -1.05
CA TYR A 107 6.95 -4.33 -1.26
C TYR A 107 7.92 -4.82 -2.34
N LYS A 108 8.38 -6.08 -2.26
CA LYS A 108 9.24 -6.70 -3.28
C LYS A 108 8.55 -6.95 -4.63
N ALA A 109 7.22 -7.08 -4.64
CA ALA A 109 6.46 -7.24 -5.87
C ALA A 109 6.28 -5.90 -6.60
N ILE A 110 6.19 -4.80 -5.85
CA ILE A 110 5.95 -3.44 -6.36
C ILE A 110 7.25 -2.73 -6.75
N GLU A 111 8.39 -3.07 -6.14
CA GLU A 111 9.71 -2.55 -6.56
C GLU A 111 9.93 -2.76 -8.07
N GLY A 112 10.09 -1.66 -8.82
CA GLY A 112 10.26 -1.68 -10.27
C GLY A 112 8.97 -1.58 -11.10
N THR A 113 7.82 -1.33 -10.46
CA THR A 113 6.51 -1.14 -11.13
C THR A 113 5.97 0.27 -10.89
N PRO A 114 5.01 0.78 -11.69
CA PRO A 114 4.43 2.11 -11.48
C PRO A 114 3.64 2.25 -10.16
N TRP A 115 3.44 1.17 -9.39
CA TRP A 115 2.68 1.15 -8.14
C TRP A 115 3.50 1.51 -6.89
N GLU A 116 4.76 1.94 -7.03
CA GLU A 116 5.62 2.32 -5.90
C GLU A 116 5.05 3.41 -5.00
N ALA A 117 4.12 4.22 -5.51
CA ALA A 117 3.42 5.24 -4.74
C ALA A 117 2.63 4.69 -3.54
N LEU A 118 2.42 3.37 -3.46
CA LEU A 118 1.68 2.69 -2.38
C LEU A 118 2.53 2.29 -1.17
N LYS A 119 3.86 2.48 -1.23
CA LYS A 119 4.80 2.21 -0.12
C LYS A 119 4.35 2.78 1.24
N PRO A 120 3.86 4.03 1.39
CA PRO A 120 3.45 4.56 2.69
C PRO A 120 2.22 3.86 3.27
N CYS A 121 1.38 3.27 2.43
CA CYS A 121 0.17 2.57 2.86
C CYS A 121 0.45 1.16 3.36
N MET A 122 1.68 0.66 3.20
CA MET A 122 2.09 -0.69 3.61
C MET A 122 2.32 -0.86 5.12
N THR A 123 1.76 0.03 5.95
CA THR A 123 1.90 -0.04 7.42
C THR A 123 0.64 -0.65 8.04
N GLY A 124 0.81 -1.72 8.81
CA GLY A 124 -0.29 -2.39 9.51
C GLY A 124 -0.81 -3.64 8.79
N MET A 125 -2.05 -4.02 9.10
CA MET A 125 -2.71 -5.21 8.56
C MET A 125 -3.43 -4.87 7.25
N ASN A 126 -2.86 -5.26 6.11
CA ASN A 126 -3.40 -4.90 4.80
C ASN A 126 -3.86 -6.10 3.98
N ALA A 127 -5.03 -5.97 3.39
CA ALA A 127 -5.54 -6.77 2.29
C ALA A 127 -5.44 -5.93 1.01
N TRP A 128 -5.07 -6.59 -0.09
CA TRP A 128 -4.85 -5.97 -1.38
C TRP A 128 -5.98 -6.39 -2.33
N LEU A 129 -6.65 -5.40 -2.90
CA LEU A 129 -7.67 -5.62 -3.92
C LEU A 129 -7.08 -5.24 -5.27
N PHE A 130 -6.99 -6.23 -6.16
CA PHE A 130 -6.56 -6.08 -7.54
C PHE A 130 -7.81 -6.05 -8.43
N VAL A 131 -7.93 -5.00 -9.24
CA VAL A 131 -9.03 -4.89 -10.22
C VAL A 131 -8.44 -5.10 -11.61
N HIS A 132 -8.85 -6.19 -12.26
CA HIS A 132 -8.34 -6.58 -13.59
C HIS A 132 -9.13 -5.97 -14.75
N THR A 133 -10.32 -5.44 -14.48
CA THR A 133 -11.16 -4.76 -15.47
C THR A 133 -11.13 -3.25 -15.25
N GLU A 134 -11.38 -2.48 -16.30
CA GLU A 134 -11.52 -1.01 -16.24
C GLU A 134 -12.69 -0.54 -15.36
N GLU A 135 -13.53 -1.46 -14.87
CA GLU A 135 -14.69 -1.20 -14.00
C GLU A 135 -14.27 -1.03 -12.53
N ILE A 136 -13.43 -0.03 -12.31
CA ILE A 136 -12.98 0.43 -11.00
C ILE A 136 -14.14 0.73 -10.03
N PRO A 137 -15.20 1.47 -10.41
CA PRO A 137 -16.26 1.83 -9.46
C PRO A 137 -17.02 0.60 -8.94
N GLU A 138 -17.09 -0.49 -9.71
CA GLU A 138 -17.82 -1.70 -9.30
C GLU A 138 -17.11 -2.49 -8.21
N ALA A 139 -15.77 -2.45 -8.17
CA ALA A 139 -15.01 -3.05 -7.08
C ALA A 139 -15.02 -2.17 -5.81
N LEU A 140 -15.19 -0.86 -5.96
CA LEU A 140 -15.17 0.10 -4.85
C LEU A 140 -16.53 0.29 -4.17
N LYS A 141 -17.64 0.19 -4.91
CA LYS A 141 -19.01 0.30 -4.39
C LYS A 141 -19.30 -0.71 -3.26
N PRO A 142 -19.09 -2.02 -3.45
CA PRO A 142 -19.25 -3.00 -2.38
C PRO A 142 -18.43 -2.59 -1.15
N TYR A 143 -17.15 -2.26 -1.32
CA TYR A 143 -16.29 -1.89 -0.20
C TYR A 143 -16.84 -0.70 0.61
N ARG A 144 -17.40 0.33 -0.04
CA ARG A 144 -18.04 1.45 0.65
C ARG A 144 -19.31 1.05 1.39
N ASP A 145 -20.15 0.21 0.79
CA ASP A 145 -21.37 -0.26 1.43
C ASP A 145 -21.03 -1.10 2.68
N PHE A 146 -19.99 -1.93 2.58
CA PHE A 146 -19.42 -2.64 3.73
C PHE A 146 -18.86 -1.69 4.81
N GLN A 147 -18.24 -0.56 4.44
CA GLN A 147 -17.81 0.45 5.42
C GLN A 147 -19.01 1.10 6.13
N LYS A 148 -20.05 1.48 5.38
CA LYS A 148 -21.24 2.16 5.92
C LYS A 148 -22.04 1.26 6.85
N GLU A 149 -22.27 0.02 6.46
CA GLU A 149 -23.07 -0.95 7.24
C GLU A 149 -22.46 -1.22 8.61
N LYS A 150 -21.14 -1.27 8.69
CA LYS A 150 -20.46 -1.70 9.90
C LYS A 150 -20.19 -0.59 10.90
N LYS A 151 -20.26 0.69 10.51
CA LYS A 151 -19.85 1.86 11.33
C LYS A 151 -18.50 1.66 12.06
N LEU A 152 -17.68 0.74 11.57
CA LEU A 152 -16.32 0.56 12.01
C LEU A 152 -15.56 1.61 11.21
N GLU A 153 -15.23 2.70 11.89
CA GLU A 153 -14.05 3.50 11.55
C GLU A 153 -12.94 2.50 11.25
N ASN A 154 -12.61 2.27 9.99
CA ASN A 154 -11.27 1.83 9.65
C ASN A 154 -10.98 1.90 8.15
N ASP A 155 -10.08 2.83 7.86
CA ASP A 155 -8.79 2.47 7.30
C ASP A 155 -8.79 2.01 5.84
N PHE A 156 -9.53 2.72 4.99
CA PHE A 156 -9.07 2.83 3.62
C PHE A 156 -7.70 3.52 3.65
N THR A 157 -6.64 2.74 3.40
CA THR A 157 -5.28 3.28 3.52
C THR A 157 -4.90 4.05 2.25
N GLY A 158 -5.54 3.72 1.13
CA GLY A 158 -5.42 4.39 -0.15
C GLY A 158 -5.61 3.43 -1.33
N ALA A 159 -5.86 4.00 -2.50
CA ALA A 159 -5.80 3.28 -3.77
C ALA A 159 -4.70 3.89 -4.64
N VAL A 160 -4.15 3.08 -5.55
CA VAL A 160 -3.35 3.57 -6.66
C VAL A 160 -4.10 3.26 -7.94
N PHE A 161 -4.30 4.30 -8.74
CA PHE A 161 -4.84 4.22 -10.09
C PHE A 161 -3.91 4.97 -11.04
N GLU A 162 -3.51 4.31 -12.13
CA GLU A 162 -2.59 4.87 -13.14
C GLU A 162 -1.28 5.46 -12.55
N GLY A 163 -0.74 4.82 -11.50
CA GLY A 163 0.48 5.26 -10.82
C GLY A 163 0.30 6.51 -9.92
N LYS A 164 -0.92 7.06 -9.82
CA LYS A 164 -1.25 8.12 -8.85
C LYS A 164 -1.80 7.51 -7.57
N PHE A 165 -1.31 8.01 -6.46
CA PHE A 165 -1.80 7.65 -5.13
C PHE A 165 -3.05 8.47 -4.78
N TYR A 166 -4.11 7.79 -4.38
CA TYR A 166 -5.38 8.35 -3.94
C TYR A 166 -5.58 8.00 -2.46
N GLY A 167 -5.73 9.03 -1.63
CA GLY A 167 -6.00 8.89 -0.21
C GLY A 167 -7.46 8.54 0.10
N PRO A 168 -7.83 8.53 1.39
CA PRO A 168 -9.21 8.32 1.85
C PRO A 168 -10.18 9.42 1.38
N ASP A 169 -9.71 10.66 1.24
CA ASP A 169 -10.56 11.78 0.81
C ASP A 169 -10.83 11.77 -0.69
N ASP A 170 -9.85 11.36 -1.49
CA ASP A 170 -9.96 11.27 -2.95
C ASP A 170 -10.67 9.99 -3.42
N PHE A 171 -10.92 9.06 -2.50
CA PHE A 171 -11.65 7.83 -2.77
C PHE A 171 -13.04 8.09 -3.36
N LYS A 172 -13.71 9.15 -2.91
CA LYS A 172 -15.02 9.58 -3.43
C LYS A 172 -14.98 9.90 -4.93
N GLN A 173 -13.84 10.36 -5.45
CA GLN A 173 -13.69 10.67 -6.87
C GLN A 173 -13.61 9.39 -7.70
N LEU A 174 -12.91 8.37 -7.19
CA LEU A 174 -12.84 7.06 -7.83
C LEU A 174 -14.20 6.35 -7.85
N GLU A 175 -15.02 6.55 -6.81
CA GLU A 175 -16.39 6.02 -6.76
C GLU A 175 -17.35 6.71 -7.74
N THR A 176 -17.21 8.02 -7.93
CA THR A 176 -18.08 8.80 -8.80
C THR A 176 -17.77 8.55 -10.29
N MET A 177 -16.74 7.75 -10.58
CA MET A 177 -16.42 7.35 -11.94
C MET A 177 -17.62 6.60 -12.55
N PRO A 178 -18.18 7.11 -13.66
CA PRO A 178 -19.33 6.50 -14.31
C PRO A 178 -18.96 5.15 -14.96
N SER A 179 -19.95 4.30 -15.20
CA SER A 179 -19.76 3.01 -15.88
C SER A 179 -19.22 3.18 -17.32
N ARG A 180 -18.67 2.13 -17.94
CA ARG A 180 -18.13 2.21 -19.32
C ARG A 180 -19.15 2.74 -20.32
N ALA A 181 -20.39 2.25 -20.23
CA ALA A 181 -21.50 2.70 -21.08
C ALA A 181 -21.79 4.19 -20.88
N GLU A 182 -21.76 4.67 -19.64
CA GLU A 182 -21.94 6.08 -19.32
C GLU A 182 -20.75 6.95 -19.75
N ILE A 183 -19.51 6.44 -19.67
CA ILE A 183 -18.32 7.14 -20.19
C ILE A 183 -18.45 7.31 -21.70
N TYR A 184 -18.78 6.25 -22.43
CA TYR A 184 -19.00 6.33 -23.87
C TYR A 184 -20.18 7.24 -24.21
N ALA A 185 -21.28 7.18 -23.47
CA ALA A 185 -22.42 8.08 -23.65
C ALA A 185 -22.04 9.54 -23.41
N LYS A 186 -21.21 9.85 -22.40
CA LYS A 186 -20.71 11.21 -22.14
C LYS A 186 -19.77 11.70 -23.24
N ILE A 187 -18.88 10.85 -23.74
CA ILE A 187 -17.98 11.21 -24.86
C ILE A 187 -18.80 11.45 -26.13
N LEU A 188 -19.75 10.57 -26.45
CA LEU A 188 -20.63 10.72 -27.59
C LEU A 188 -21.53 11.95 -27.44
N GLY A 189 -22.07 12.20 -26.26
CA GLY A 189 -22.86 13.40 -25.96
C GLY A 189 -22.04 14.68 -26.07
N ALA A 190 -20.80 14.68 -25.59
CA ALA A 190 -19.87 15.81 -25.73
C ALA A 190 -19.49 16.07 -27.20
N LEU A 191 -19.40 15.03 -28.02
CA LEU A 191 -19.15 15.16 -29.46
C LEU A 191 -20.41 15.61 -30.23
N GLN A 192 -21.59 15.12 -29.85
CA GLN A 192 -22.86 15.46 -30.47
C GLN A 192 -23.33 16.88 -30.10
N GLY A 193 -23.02 17.37 -28.90
CA GLY A 193 -23.43 18.69 -28.42
C GLY A 193 -23.07 19.82 -29.40
N PRO A 194 -21.81 19.96 -29.82
CA PRO A 194 -21.39 20.95 -30.82
C PRO A 194 -22.06 20.76 -32.18
N ALA A 195 -22.26 19.52 -32.63
CA ALA A 195 -22.92 19.22 -33.90
C ALA A 195 -24.39 19.66 -33.90
N ILE A 196 -25.12 19.37 -32.82
CA ILE A 196 -26.51 19.80 -32.62
C ILE A 196 -26.58 21.33 -32.48
N GLY A 197 -25.64 21.93 -31.74
CA GLY A 197 -25.54 23.38 -31.60
C GLY A 197 -25.36 24.08 -32.95
N LEU A 198 -24.48 23.57 -33.81
CA LEU A 198 -24.25 24.11 -35.15
C LEU A 198 -25.51 24.03 -36.02
N VAL A 199 -26.17 22.88 -36.07
CA VAL A 199 -27.44 22.72 -36.80
C VAL A 199 -28.51 23.66 -36.26
N GLY A 200 -28.60 23.81 -34.94
CA GLY A 200 -29.50 24.76 -34.29
C GLY A 200 -29.24 26.21 -34.70
N THR A 201 -27.98 26.64 -34.74
CA THR A 201 -27.61 28.01 -35.16
C THR A 201 -27.89 28.28 -36.63
N LEU A 202 -27.72 27.29 -37.51
CA LEU A 202 -28.03 27.44 -38.93
C LEU A 202 -29.54 27.44 -39.21
N GLN A 203 -30.32 26.67 -38.44
CA GLN A 203 -31.77 26.59 -38.59
C GLN A 203 -32.52 27.71 -37.88
N ALA A 204 -31.93 28.34 -36.86
CA ALA A 204 -32.58 29.38 -36.06
C ALA A 204 -33.10 30.56 -36.91
N PRO A 205 -32.30 31.20 -37.79
CA PRO A 205 -32.79 32.31 -38.60
C PRO A 205 -33.95 31.93 -39.54
N ALA A 206 -33.88 30.74 -40.13
CA ALA A 206 -34.95 30.24 -41.00
C ALA A 206 -36.24 29.98 -40.22
N ARG A 207 -36.12 29.45 -39.00
CA ARG A 207 -37.25 29.14 -38.12
C ARG A 207 -37.92 30.40 -37.58
N ASP A 208 -37.14 31.42 -37.23
CA ASP A 208 -37.64 32.70 -36.74
C ASP A 208 -38.49 33.41 -37.80
N VAL A 209 -38.04 33.42 -39.06
CA VAL A 209 -38.82 33.97 -40.18
C VAL A 209 -40.15 33.24 -40.36
N VAL A 210 -40.13 31.90 -40.31
CA VAL A 210 -41.36 31.09 -40.42
C VAL A 210 -42.29 31.33 -39.23
N MET A 211 -41.77 31.50 -38.01
CA MET A 211 -42.59 31.80 -36.84
C MET A 211 -43.24 33.18 -36.91
N VAL A 212 -42.53 34.21 -37.39
CA VAL A 212 -43.11 35.55 -37.59
C VAL A 212 -44.23 35.52 -38.61
N LEU A 213 -44.03 34.82 -39.73
CA LEU A 213 -45.07 34.64 -40.76
C LEU A 213 -46.28 33.89 -40.21
N LYS A 214 -46.06 32.82 -39.44
CA LYS A 214 -47.15 32.07 -38.81
C LYS A 214 -47.93 32.91 -37.80
N ALA A 215 -47.25 33.72 -37.00
CA ALA A 215 -47.88 34.65 -36.06
C ALA A 215 -48.72 35.73 -36.78
N TYR A 216 -48.28 36.17 -37.96
CA TYR A 216 -49.04 37.11 -38.78
C TYR A 216 -50.32 36.47 -39.36
N VAL A 217 -50.21 35.27 -39.91
CA VAL A 217 -51.38 34.52 -40.41
C VAL A 217 -52.40 34.28 -39.30
N GLN A 218 -51.94 33.89 -38.10
CA GLN A 218 -52.81 33.65 -36.96
C GLN A 218 -53.55 34.91 -36.49
N LYS A 219 -52.90 36.08 -36.51
CA LYS A 219 -53.58 37.36 -36.24
C LYS A 219 -54.70 37.65 -37.24
N LEU A 220 -54.45 37.42 -38.52
CA LEU A 220 -55.47 37.62 -39.55
C LEU A 220 -56.64 36.63 -39.40
N GLU A 221 -56.39 35.40 -38.94
CA GLU A 221 -57.43 34.41 -38.63
C GLU A 221 -58.24 34.80 -37.38
N GLU A 222 -57.61 35.37 -36.35
CA GLU A 222 -58.32 35.90 -35.17
C GLU A 222 -59.14 37.16 -35.48
N GLU A 223 -58.65 38.03 -36.36
CA GLU A 223 -59.38 39.21 -36.85
C GLU A 223 -60.54 38.83 -37.80
N SER A 224 -60.42 37.72 -38.54
CA SER A 224 -61.47 37.23 -39.45
C SER A 224 -62.46 36.25 -38.80
N GLY A 225 -62.09 35.59 -37.70
CA GLY A 225 -62.98 34.79 -36.85
C GLY A 225 -63.66 35.58 -35.72
N GLY A 226 -63.29 36.85 -35.54
CA GLY A 226 -63.89 37.79 -34.59
C GLY A 226 -65.06 38.61 -35.14
N GLN A 227 -65.67 38.21 -36.25
CA GLN A 227 -66.82 38.86 -36.87
C GLN A 227 -68.02 37.93 -36.98
#